data_AF-A0A2G5WI88-F1
#
_entry.id   AF-A0A2G5WI88-F1
#
_cell.length_a   1.000
_cell.length_b   1.000
_cell.length_c   1.000
_cell.angle_alpha   90.00
_cell.angle_beta   90.00
_cell.angle_gamma   90.00
#
_symmetry.space_group_name_H-M   'P 1'
#
loop_
_entity.id
_entity.type
_entity.pdbx_description
1 polymer ?
#
loop_
_entity_poly.entity_id
_entity_poly.type
_entity_poly.pdbx_seq_one_letter_code
_entity_poly.pdbx_strand_id
1 'polypeptide(L)' 'MWKKGDFYKSLFILEFETYLFAETNKLLGSIVWMKEITLDIYQYGIEYTIDESERAEVVPDFK' A
#
# COMPACT_ATOMS: atom_id res chain seq x y z
N MET A 1 21.32 14.78 -2.36
CA MET A 1 20.20 15.71 -2.61
C MET A 1 19.61 15.40 -3.97
N TRP A 2 18.47 14.71 -4.01
CA TRP A 2 17.84 14.25 -5.25
C TRP A 2 16.98 15.36 -5.86
N LYS A 3 17.07 15.57 -7.17
CA LYS A 3 16.30 16.59 -7.88
C LYS A 3 14.98 16.01 -8.38
N LYS A 4 13.96 16.88 -8.41
CA LYS A 4 12.63 16.59 -8.94
C LYS A 4 12.77 16.25 -10.44
N GLY A 5 12.76 14.97 -10.78
CA GLY A 5 12.92 14.48 -12.16
C GLY A 5 13.66 13.14 -12.29
N ASP A 6 14.40 12.69 -11.27
CA ASP A 6 15.33 11.55 -11.41
C ASP A 6 14.74 10.17 -11.06
N PHE A 7 13.44 10.07 -10.80
CA PHE A 7 12.79 8.77 -10.66
C PHE A 7 12.59 8.16 -12.05
N TYR A 8 13.60 7.43 -12.53
CA TYR A 8 13.35 6.27 -13.37
C TYR A 8 12.31 5.44 -12.62
N LYS A 9 11.18 5.19 -13.28
CA LYS A 9 10.06 4.38 -12.82
C LYS A 9 10.54 2.93 -12.61
N SER A 10 11.41 2.68 -11.64
CA SER A 10 11.66 1.34 -11.13
C SER A 10 10.33 0.89 -10.53
N LEU A 11 9.66 -0.02 -11.22
CA LEU A 11 8.37 -0.54 -10.85
C LEU A 11 8.52 -1.42 -9.60
N PHE A 12 8.71 -0.79 -8.44
CA PHE A 12 8.65 -1.48 -7.16
C PHE A 12 7.18 -1.65 -6.81
N ILE A 13 6.67 -2.87 -6.99
CA ILE A 13 5.41 -3.30 -6.41
C ILE A 13 5.72 -3.81 -5.02
N LEU A 14 5.13 -3.20 -4.01
CA LEU A 14 5.22 -3.61 -2.62
C LEU A 14 4.03 -4.52 -2.30
N GLU A 15 4.31 -5.68 -1.73
CA GLU A 15 3.32 -6.49 -1.02
C GLU A 15 3.42 -6.18 0.47
N PHE A 16 2.28 -5.88 1.10
CA PHE A 16 2.19 -5.69 2.54
C PHE A 16 0.93 -6.34 3.09
N GLU A 17 1.06 -6.87 4.30
CA GLU A 17 -0.04 -7.45 5.06
C GLU A 17 -0.57 -6.40 6.03
N THR A 18 -1.88 -6.16 6.02
CA THR A 18 -2.53 -5.18 6.90
C THR A 18 -3.86 -5.71 7.40
N TYR A 19 -4.34 -5.14 8.51
CA TYR A 19 -5.65 -5.47 9.05
C TYR A 19 -6.66 -4.37 8.67
N LEU A 20 -7.55 -4.67 7.73
CA LEU A 20 -8.59 -3.77 7.24
C LEU A 20 -9.92 -4.52 7.24
N PHE A 21 -11.03 -3.83 7.50
CA PHE A 21 -12.38 -4.41 7.44
C PHE A 21 -12.56 -5.69 8.28
N ALA A 22 -11.93 -5.73 9.46
CA ALA A 22 -11.91 -6.87 10.37
C ALA A 22 -11.17 -8.12 9.87
N GLU A 23 -10.37 -7.99 8.81
CA GLU A 23 -9.65 -9.10 8.18
C GLU A 23 -8.20 -8.76 7.86
N THR A 24 -7.38 -9.79 7.81
CA THR A 24 -6.00 -9.67 7.34
C THR A 24 -6.00 -9.68 5.82
N ASN A 25 -5.59 -8.56 5.23
CA ASN A 25 -5.57 -8.34 3.78
C ASN A 25 -4.12 -8.26 3.29
N LYS A 26 -3.85 -8.89 2.16
CA LYS A 26 -2.61 -8.69 1.41
C LYS A 26 -2.84 -7.65 0.33
N LEU A 27 -2.08 -6.58 0.36
CA LEU A 27 -2.21 -5.47 -0.58
C LEU A 27 -0.98 -5.39 -1.46
N LEU A 28 -1.22 -5.25 -2.76
CA LEU A 28 -0.21 -4.91 -3.76
C LEU A 28 -0.33 -3.42 -4.08
N GLY A 29 0.74 -2.68 -3.88
CA GLY A 29 0.75 -1.23 -4.08
C GLY A 29 2.02 -0.72 -4.73
N SER A 30 1.92 0.48 -5.30
CA SER A 30 3.05 1.21 -5.88
C SER A 30 3.38 2.43 -5.03
N ILE A 31 4.67 2.72 -4.87
CA ILE A 31 5.12 3.94 -4.18
C ILE A 31 4.81 5.15 -5.08
N VAL A 32 3.99 6.07 -4.58
CA VAL A 32 3.64 7.32 -5.29
C VAL A 32 4.41 8.53 -4.81
N TRP A 33 4.91 8.48 -3.57
CA TRP A 33 5.87 9.46 -3.05
C TRP A 33 6.72 8.85 -1.94
N MET A 34 7.88 9.47 -1.69
CA MET A 34 8.81 9.10 -0.63
C MET A 34 9.37 10.37 0.02
N LYS A 35 9.56 10.34 1.34
CA LYS A 35 10.15 11.43 2.12
C LYS A 35 11.09 10.85 3.16
N GLU A 36 12.36 11.24 3.13
CA GLU A 36 13.29 10.96 4.23
C GLU A 36 12.85 11.76 5.47
N ILE A 37 12.68 11.08 6.61
CA ILE A 37 12.24 11.68 7.88
C ILE A 37 13.37 11.77 8.90
N THR A 38 14.38 10.91 8.81
CA THR A 38 15.63 10.89 9.58
C THR A 38 16.66 10.14 8.75
N LEU A 39 17.95 10.27 9.06
CA LEU A 39 19.03 9.58 8.36
C LEU A 39 18.69 8.09 8.17
N ASP A 40 18.62 7.66 6.91
CA ASP A 40 18.27 6.30 6.47
C ASP A 40 16.87 5.79 6.89
N ILE A 41 15.98 6.68 7.32
CA ILE A 41 14.57 6.39 7.62
C ILE A 41 13.67 7.17 6.66
N TYR A 42 12.84 6.43 5.94
CA TYR A 42 11.96 6.98 4.91
C TYR A 42 10.48 6.69 5.22
N GLN A 43 9.65 7.67 4.92
CA GLN A 43 8.20 7.56 4.87
C GLN A 43 7.76 7.45 3.41
N TYR A 44 6.77 6.61 3.14
CA TYR A 44 6.27 6.36 1.80
C TYR A 44 4.76 6.61 1.73
N GLY A 45 4.31 7.15 0.60
CA GLY A 45 2.91 7.08 0.18
C GLY A 45 2.75 5.91 -0.77
N ILE A 46 1.78 5.05 -0.48
CA ILE A 46 1.49 3.87 -1.28
C ILE A 46 0.09 4.01 -1.87
N GLU A 47 -0.02 3.84 -3.17
CA GLU A 47 -1.31 3.68 -3.87
C GLU A 47 -1.53 2.19 -4.13
N TYR A 48 -2.71 1.69 -3.81
CA TYR A 48 -3.09 0.29 -3.97
C TYR A 48 -4.55 0.18 -4.42
N THR A 49 -4.88 -0.93 -5.06
CA THR A 49 -6.26 -1.27 -5.48
C THR A 49 -6.72 -2.47 -4.67
N ILE A 50 -7.91 -2.37 -4.07
CA ILE A 50 -8.60 -3.51 -3.45
C ILE A 50 -9.72 -3.93 -4.39
N ASP A 51 -9.84 -5.23 -4.66
CA ASP A 51 -11.02 -5.78 -5.32
C ASP A 51 -12.15 -5.89 -4.29
N GLU A 52 -13.21 -5.09 -4.46
CA GLU A 52 -14.36 -5.11 -3.56
C GLU A 52 -15.14 -6.43 -3.60
N SER A 53 -14.94 -7.29 -4.60
CA SER A 53 -15.56 -8.62 -4.63
C SER A 53 -15.08 -9.53 -3.50
N GLU A 54 -13.88 -9.30 -2.93
CA GLU A 54 -13.40 -10.00 -1.74
C GLU A 54 -14.19 -9.62 -0.47
N ARG A 55 -14.91 -8.48 -0.43
CA ARG A 55 -15.77 -8.10 0.71
C ARG A 55 -17.06 -8.89 0.81
N ALA A 56 -17.52 -9.52 -0.27
CA ALA A 56 -18.85 -10.13 -0.31
C ALA A 56 -18.99 -11.36 0.60
N GLU A 57 -17.88 -11.90 1.12
CA GLU A 57 -17.90 -13.01 2.08
C GLU A 57 -18.07 -12.56 3.55
N VAL A 58 -18.02 -11.26 3.83
CA VAL A 58 -18.10 -10.70 5.19
C VAL A 58 -19.49 -10.14 5.49
N VAL A 59 -20.53 -10.96 5.35
CA VAL A 59 -21.81 -10.70 6.00
C VAL A 59 -21.96 -11.74 7.13
N PRO A 60 -21.85 -11.35 8.41
CA PRO A 60 -22.18 -12.25 9.49
C PRO A 60 -23.67 -12.57 9.38
N ASP A 61 -23.96 -13.86 9.18
CA ASP A 61 -25.31 -14.40 9.20
C ASP A 61 -25.82 -14.32 10.64
N PHE A 62 -26.36 -13.16 11.04
CA PHE A 62 -27.03 -13.00 12.32
C PHE A 62 -28.38 -13.73 12.27
N LYS A 63 -28.38 -15.01 12.64
CA LYS A 63 -29.59 -15.76 13.04
C LYS A 63 -29.91 -15.54 14.51
#